data_AF-A0A969TPN1-F1
#
_entry.id   AF-A0A969TPN1-F1
#
_cell.length_a   1.000
_cell.length_b   1.000
_cell.length_c   1.000
_cell.angle_alpha   90.00
_cell.angle_beta   90.00
_cell.angle_gamma   90.00
#
_symmetry.space_group_name_H-M   'P 1'
#
loop_
_entity.id
_entity.type
_entity.pdbx_description
1 polymer ?
#
loop_
_entity_poly.entity_id
_entity_poly.type
_entity_poly.pdbx_seq_one_letter_code
_entity_poly.pdbx_strand_id
1 'polypeptide(L)'
;MERGLLWLPLLVVFFWLAWTGWNEYQKVEAYRRWAESFDRSKYDIYAVLGQKGKNLTWGRPTRSEPVEVKTVSLDCVESISLLVNGRPVELDPLPERGQSAIALSLIEADTMQIPFTEISLAAQWTKYLQQELEKIKAQN
;
A
#
# COMPACT_ATOMS: atom_id res chain seq x y z
N MET A 1 40.88 22.97 29.34
CA MET A 1 40.09 23.07 28.09
C MET A 1 39.40 21.72 27.87
N GLU A 2 38.25 21.48 28.50
CA GLU A 2 37.61 20.14 28.53
C GLU A 2 36.15 20.16 28.03
N ARG A 3 35.64 21.33 27.63
CA ARG A 3 34.24 21.53 27.24
C ARG A 3 33.92 21.24 25.77
N GLY A 4 34.93 20.93 24.95
CA GLY A 4 34.77 20.62 23.52
C GLY A 4 34.50 19.14 23.20
N LEU A 5 34.80 18.24 24.15
CA LEU A 5 34.76 16.80 23.92
C LEU A 5 33.32 16.27 23.75
N LEU A 6 32.32 16.97 24.30
CA LEU A 6 30.90 16.62 24.18
C LEU A 6 30.27 17.11 22.87
N TRP A 7 30.87 18.09 22.19
CA TRP A 7 30.33 18.64 20.94
C TRP A 7 30.55 17.71 19.75
N LEU A 8 31.69 17.03 19.70
CA LEU A 8 31.99 16.05 18.64
C LEU A 8 31.00 14.87 18.61
N PRO A 9 30.72 14.15 19.72
CA PRO A 9 29.74 13.06 19.70
C PRO A 9 28.33 13.58 19.42
N LEU A 10 27.95 14.77 19.93
CA LEU A 10 26.65 15.36 19.64
C LEU A 10 26.49 15.67 18.14
N LEU A 11 27.54 16.16 17.50
CA LEU A 11 27.58 16.46 16.08
C LEU A 11 27.51 15.17 15.23
N VAL A 12 28.15 14.09 15.66
CA VAL A 12 27.99 12.76 15.03
C VAL A 12 26.53 12.28 15.11
N VAL A 13 25.89 12.38 16.29
CA VAL A 13 24.48 12.03 16.45
C VAL A 13 23.59 12.90 15.56
N PHE A 14 23.87 14.20 15.45
CA PHE A 14 23.14 15.10 14.58
C PHE A 14 23.23 14.70 13.10
N PHE A 15 24.43 14.40 12.59
CA PHE A 15 24.60 13.94 11.21
C PHE A 15 23.90 12.62 10.94
N TRP A 16 23.94 11.70 11.91
CA TRP A 16 23.19 10.45 11.83
C TRP A 16 21.69 10.71 11.72
N LEU A 17 21.14 11.55 12.59
CA LEU A 17 19.72 11.89 12.56
C LEU A 17 19.31 12.60 11.26
N ALA A 18 20.11 13.57 10.79
CA ALA A 18 19.88 14.25 9.52
C ALA A 18 19.88 13.26 8.34
N TRP A 19 20.80 12.29 8.33
CA TRP A 19 20.85 11.24 7.32
C TRP A 19 19.60 10.35 7.38
N THR A 20 19.15 9.96 8.57
CA THR A 20 17.92 9.18 8.73
C THR A 20 16.66 9.96 8.32
N GLY A 21 16.59 11.26 8.61
CA GLY A 21 15.48 12.11 8.18
C GLY A 21 15.44 12.30 6.67
N TRP A 22 16.60 12.53 6.04
CA TRP A 22 16.72 12.60 4.58
C TRP A 22 16.26 11.30 3.91
N ASN A 23 16.64 10.16 4.49
CA ASN A 23 16.20 8.86 4.01
C ASN A 23 14.66 8.72 4.01
N GLU A 24 14.01 8.96 5.14
CA GLU A 24 12.56 8.81 5.23
C GLU A 24 11.84 9.80 4.31
N TYR A 25 12.37 11.02 4.17
CA TYR A 25 11.84 12.01 3.23
C TYR A 25 11.83 11.50 1.78
N GLN A 26 12.92 10.88 1.32
CA GLN A 26 13.01 10.35 -0.06
C GLN A 26 11.96 9.26 -0.33
N LYS A 27 11.65 8.40 0.66
CA LYS A 27 10.61 7.37 0.50
C LYS A 27 9.23 7.99 0.32
N VAL A 28 8.89 8.99 1.13
CA VAL A 28 7.60 9.68 1.07
C VAL A 28 7.46 10.43 -0.25
N GLU A 29 8.53 11.10 -0.69
CA GLU A 29 8.54 11.85 -1.95
C GLU A 29 8.47 10.93 -3.18
N ALA A 30 9.15 9.78 -3.15
CA ALA A 30 9.02 8.74 -4.16
C ALA A 30 7.58 8.25 -4.29
N TYR A 31 6.92 7.95 -3.16
CA TYR A 31 5.51 7.59 -3.17
C TYR A 31 4.63 8.72 -3.70
N ARG A 32 4.86 9.97 -3.27
CA ARG A 32 4.08 11.13 -3.70
C ARG A 32 4.05 11.25 -5.22
N ARG A 33 5.22 11.18 -5.88
CA ARG A 33 5.33 11.24 -7.34
C ARG A 33 4.66 10.06 -8.03
N TRP A 34 4.80 8.85 -7.48
CA TRP A 34 4.12 7.68 -8.01
C TRP A 34 2.59 7.82 -7.94
N ALA A 35 2.09 8.28 -6.79
CA ALA A 35 0.67 8.48 -6.49
C ALA A 35 0.00 9.53 -7.40
N GLU A 36 0.72 10.57 -7.83
CA GLU A 36 0.19 11.64 -8.72
C GLU A 36 -0.42 11.10 -10.03
N SER A 37 0.01 9.92 -10.48
CA SER A 37 -0.45 9.32 -11.73
C SER A 37 -1.80 8.58 -11.64
N PHE A 38 -2.36 8.44 -10.42
CA PHE A 38 -3.54 7.65 -10.11
C PHE A 38 -4.72 8.52 -9.64
N ASP A 39 -5.94 8.08 -9.94
CA ASP A 39 -7.17 8.74 -9.48
C ASP A 39 -7.38 8.55 -7.97
N ARG A 40 -6.93 7.40 -7.46
CA ARG A 40 -6.91 7.08 -6.03
C ARG A 40 -5.68 6.25 -5.72
N SER A 41 -4.99 6.59 -4.65
CA SER A 41 -3.78 5.89 -4.22
C SER A 41 -3.72 5.71 -2.71
N LYS A 42 -3.00 4.68 -2.28
CA LYS A 42 -2.63 4.40 -0.90
C LYS A 42 -1.14 4.09 -0.80
N TYR A 43 -0.54 4.61 0.28
CA TYR A 43 0.73 4.15 0.80
C TYR A 43 0.49 3.20 1.97
N ASP A 44 1.14 2.05 1.97
CA ASP A 44 1.29 1.13 3.10
C ASP A 44 2.78 0.82 3.27
N ILE A 45 3.19 0.41 4.47
CA ILE A 45 4.58 -0.02 4.69
C ILE A 45 4.89 -1.29 3.88
N TYR A 46 3.90 -2.15 3.63
CA TYR A 46 4.09 -3.39 2.87
C TYR A 46 3.80 -3.27 1.37
N ALA A 47 2.91 -2.37 0.96
CA ALA A 47 2.53 -2.19 -0.44
C ALA A 47 2.05 -0.76 -0.76
N VAL A 48 2.36 -0.28 -1.95
CA VAL A 48 1.64 0.86 -2.54
C VAL A 48 0.50 0.33 -3.40
N LEU A 49 -0.62 1.03 -3.44
CA LEU A 49 -1.79 0.67 -4.25
C LEU A 49 -2.32 1.92 -4.96
N GLY A 50 -2.60 1.83 -6.24
CA GLY A 50 -3.06 2.93 -7.07
C GLY A 50 -4.09 2.44 -8.07
N GLN A 51 -5.18 3.19 -8.23
CA GLN A 51 -6.19 2.94 -9.25
C GLN A 51 -6.19 4.09 -10.26
N LYS A 52 -6.20 3.74 -11.55
CA LYS A 52 -6.39 4.67 -12.65
C LYS A 52 -7.44 4.11 -13.61
N GLY A 53 -8.61 4.74 -13.66
CA GLY A 53 -9.78 4.17 -14.32
C GLY A 53 -10.07 2.76 -13.80
N LYS A 54 -10.05 1.76 -14.70
CA LYS A 54 -10.26 0.35 -14.37
C LYS A 54 -8.98 -0.39 -13.96
N ASN A 55 -7.81 0.23 -14.08
CA ASN A 55 -6.54 -0.43 -13.81
C ASN A 55 -6.15 -0.24 -12.35
N LEU A 56 -5.89 -1.34 -11.67
CA LEU A 56 -5.34 -1.39 -10.33
C LEU A 56 -3.87 -1.78 -10.39
N THR A 57 -3.00 -0.97 -9.79
CA THR A 57 -1.54 -1.15 -9.78
C THR A 57 -1.02 -1.16 -8.36
N TRP A 58 -0.19 -2.13 -8.01
CA TRP A 58 0.43 -2.21 -6.68
C TRP A 58 1.84 -2.77 -6.76
N GLY A 59 2.63 -2.50 -5.72
CA GLY A 59 4.02 -2.97 -5.64
C GLY A 59 4.60 -2.73 -4.25
N ARG A 60 5.84 -3.15 -4.02
CA ARG A 60 6.53 -2.92 -2.75
C ARG A 60 7.14 -1.52 -2.73
N PRO A 61 6.86 -0.68 -1.71
CA PRO A 61 7.46 0.64 -1.61
C PRO A 61 8.99 0.55 -1.45
N THR A 62 9.73 1.45 -2.13
CA THR A 62 11.18 1.62 -1.93
C THR A 62 11.53 3.11 -1.85
N ARG A 63 12.84 3.40 -1.69
CA ARG A 63 13.36 4.78 -1.57
C ARG A 63 13.40 5.53 -2.90
N SER A 64 13.22 4.84 -4.04
CA SER A 64 13.25 5.44 -5.37
C SER A 64 11.90 5.32 -6.07
N GLU A 65 11.48 4.09 -6.37
CA GLU A 65 10.20 3.78 -7.00
C GLU A 65 9.68 2.44 -6.47
N PRO A 66 8.37 2.20 -6.50
CA PRO A 66 7.84 0.89 -6.18
C PRO A 66 8.45 -0.21 -7.05
N VAL A 67 8.81 -1.34 -6.45
CA VAL A 67 9.34 -2.52 -7.15
C VAL A 67 8.32 -3.65 -7.14
N GLU A 68 8.53 -4.66 -8.00
CA GLU A 68 7.58 -5.78 -8.17
C GLU A 68 6.17 -5.29 -8.47
N VAL A 69 6.10 -4.23 -9.29
CA VAL A 69 4.84 -3.60 -9.66
C VAL A 69 4.04 -4.56 -10.53
N LYS A 70 2.79 -4.79 -10.11
CA LYS A 70 1.79 -5.55 -10.84
C LYS A 70 0.64 -4.63 -11.18
N THR A 71 0.06 -4.84 -12.34
CA THR A 71 -1.14 -4.12 -12.79
C THR A 71 -2.16 -5.14 -13.29
N VAL A 72 -3.41 -4.95 -12.89
CA VAL A 72 -4.54 -5.74 -13.39
C VAL A 72 -5.70 -4.81 -13.74
N SER A 73 -6.44 -5.14 -14.80
CA SER A 73 -7.73 -4.48 -15.06
C SER A 73 -8.80 -5.11 -14.18
N LEU A 74 -9.67 -4.29 -13.61
CA LEU A 74 -10.88 -4.74 -12.90
C LEU A 74 -11.81 -5.55 -13.82
N ASP A 75 -11.73 -5.40 -15.14
CA ASP A 75 -12.48 -6.26 -16.08
C ASP A 75 -12.07 -7.74 -16.01
N CYS A 76 -10.83 -8.01 -15.56
CA CYS A 76 -10.30 -9.38 -15.41
C CYS A 76 -10.53 -9.96 -14.00
N VAL A 77 -11.14 -9.19 -13.09
CA VAL A 77 -11.36 -9.57 -11.70
C VAL A 77 -12.75 -10.18 -11.55
N GLU A 78 -12.79 -11.43 -11.09
CA GLU A 78 -14.05 -12.13 -10.82
C GLU A 78 -14.65 -11.67 -9.49
N SER A 79 -13.84 -11.65 -8.43
CA SER A 79 -14.26 -11.26 -7.08
C SER A 79 -13.14 -10.63 -6.27
N ILE A 80 -13.53 -9.84 -5.26
CA ILE A 80 -12.64 -9.12 -4.36
C ILE A 80 -13.05 -9.45 -2.93
N SER A 81 -12.10 -9.88 -2.09
CA SER A 81 -12.36 -10.24 -0.69
C SER A 81 -11.29 -9.69 0.25
N LEU A 82 -11.70 -9.39 1.49
CA LEU A 82 -10.78 -9.05 2.58
C LEU A 82 -10.30 -10.33 3.24
N LEU A 83 -8.99 -10.51 3.32
CA LEU A 83 -8.34 -11.59 4.07
C LEU A 83 -7.79 -11.06 5.38
N VAL A 84 -8.03 -11.78 6.48
CA VAL A 84 -7.32 -11.62 7.75
C VAL A 84 -6.72 -12.96 8.15
N ASN A 85 -5.40 -12.99 8.38
CA ASN A 85 -4.63 -14.21 8.60
C ASN A 85 -4.85 -15.28 7.50
N GLY A 86 -4.94 -14.82 6.25
CA GLY A 86 -5.12 -15.67 5.07
C GLY A 86 -6.53 -16.24 4.90
N ARG A 87 -7.51 -15.80 5.69
CA ARG A 87 -8.91 -16.27 5.59
C ARG A 87 -9.84 -15.12 5.21
N PRO A 88 -10.82 -15.34 4.32
CA PRO A 88 -11.86 -14.36 4.02
C PRO A 88 -12.62 -13.96 5.29
N VAL A 89 -12.88 -12.68 5.45
CA VAL A 89 -13.70 -12.13 6.54
C VAL A 89 -14.74 -11.15 5.99
N GLU A 90 -15.82 -10.96 6.73
CA GLU A 90 -16.82 -9.94 6.42
C GLU A 90 -16.27 -8.53 6.69
N LEU A 91 -16.88 -7.53 6.06
CA LEU A 91 -16.46 -6.13 6.18
C LEU A 91 -17.05 -5.43 7.42
N ASP A 92 -18.04 -6.04 8.05
CA ASP A 92 -18.67 -5.57 9.28
C ASP A 92 -19.35 -6.76 10.00
N PRO A 93 -18.90 -7.16 11.21
CA PRO A 93 -17.82 -6.57 12.00
C PRO A 93 -16.42 -6.97 11.53
N LEU A 94 -15.44 -6.08 11.75
CA LEU A 94 -14.03 -6.35 11.42
C LEU A 94 -13.29 -7.04 12.58
N PRO A 95 -12.35 -7.96 12.29
CA PRO A 95 -11.44 -8.49 13.30
C PRO A 95 -10.55 -7.38 13.89
N GLU A 96 -10.28 -7.46 15.20
CA GLU A 96 -9.43 -6.47 15.88
C GLU A 96 -7.93 -6.60 15.54
N ARG A 97 -7.48 -7.82 15.17
CA ARG A 97 -6.06 -8.12 14.96
C ARG A 97 -5.85 -9.18 13.88
N GLY A 98 -4.68 -9.10 13.23
CA GLY A 98 -4.22 -10.07 12.24
C GLY A 98 -3.52 -9.40 11.06
N GLN A 99 -2.91 -10.22 10.22
CA GLN A 99 -2.32 -9.75 8.96
C GLN A 99 -3.45 -9.59 7.94
N SER A 100 -3.67 -8.36 7.47
CA SER A 100 -4.69 -8.06 6.46
C SER A 100 -4.13 -8.07 5.04
N ALA A 101 -4.92 -8.56 4.10
CA ALA A 101 -4.66 -8.42 2.67
C ALA A 101 -5.98 -8.34 1.90
N ILE A 102 -5.97 -7.68 0.74
CA ILE A 102 -7.05 -7.79 -0.24
C ILE A 102 -6.68 -8.91 -1.21
N ALA A 103 -7.60 -9.83 -1.45
CA ALA A 103 -7.47 -10.86 -2.47
C ALA A 103 -8.32 -10.53 -3.69
N LEU A 104 -7.68 -10.58 -4.86
CA LEU A 104 -8.29 -10.42 -6.18
C LEU A 104 -8.31 -11.78 -6.86
N SER A 105 -9.49 -12.38 -6.98
CA SER A 105 -9.67 -13.60 -7.78
C SER A 105 -9.84 -13.19 -9.24
N LEU A 106 -8.99 -13.74 -10.12
CA LEU A 106 -8.97 -13.40 -11.53
C LEU A 106 -9.70 -14.48 -12.34
N ILE A 107 -10.32 -14.10 -13.45
CA ILE A 107 -11.14 -15.02 -14.28
C ILE A 107 -10.30 -16.16 -14.88
N GLU A 108 -9.06 -15.85 -15.29
CA GLU A 108 -8.19 -16.79 -16.02
C GLU A 108 -6.80 -16.96 -15.36
N ALA A 109 -6.65 -16.57 -14.09
CA ALA A 109 -5.36 -16.56 -13.42
C ALA A 109 -5.49 -16.78 -11.90
N ASP A 110 -4.35 -17.04 -11.27
CA ASP A 110 -4.27 -17.21 -9.82
C ASP A 110 -4.69 -15.95 -9.06
N THR A 111 -5.21 -16.16 -7.85
CA THR A 111 -5.55 -15.09 -6.92
C THR A 111 -4.33 -14.25 -6.57
N MET A 112 -4.45 -12.94 -6.73
CA MET A 112 -3.41 -11.99 -6.33
C MET A 112 -3.76 -11.37 -4.97
N GLN A 113 -2.74 -11.19 -4.11
CA GLN A 113 -2.93 -10.59 -2.80
C GLN A 113 -2.15 -9.27 -2.66
N ILE A 114 -2.79 -8.31 -2.02
CA ILE A 114 -2.24 -6.98 -1.73
C ILE A 114 -2.23 -6.82 -0.21
N PRO A 115 -1.06 -6.79 0.45
CA PRO A 115 -0.98 -6.71 1.90
C PRO A 115 -1.29 -5.30 2.43
N PHE A 116 -1.84 -5.25 3.65
CA PHE A 116 -2.19 -4.02 4.37
C PHE A 116 -1.73 -4.12 5.82
N THR A 117 -1.17 -3.04 6.38
CA THR A 117 -0.88 -2.97 7.83
C THR A 117 -2.13 -2.83 8.69
N GLU A 118 -3.16 -2.16 8.18
CA GLU A 118 -4.39 -1.84 8.92
C GLU A 118 -5.60 -2.54 8.30
N ILE A 119 -6.29 -3.36 9.11
CA ILE A 119 -7.50 -4.09 8.72
C ILE A 119 -8.62 -3.13 8.29
N SER A 120 -8.80 -2.03 9.02
CA SER A 120 -9.81 -1.00 8.72
C SER A 120 -9.58 -0.37 7.33
N LEU A 121 -8.33 -0.08 6.99
CA LEU A 121 -7.97 0.49 5.70
C LEU A 121 -8.12 -0.55 4.57
N ALA A 122 -7.75 -1.81 4.82
CA ALA A 122 -7.99 -2.91 3.90
C ALA A 122 -9.50 -3.09 3.63
N ALA A 123 -10.33 -2.99 4.66
CA ALA A 123 -11.78 -3.07 4.54
C ALA A 123 -12.38 -1.91 3.73
N GLN A 124 -11.93 -0.67 3.97
CA GLN A 124 -12.36 0.49 3.18
C GLN A 124 -12.02 0.34 1.70
N TRP A 125 -10.81 -0.13 1.40
CA TRP A 125 -10.39 -0.40 0.02
C TRP A 125 -11.16 -1.57 -0.60
N THR A 126 -11.38 -2.65 0.15
CA THR A 126 -12.18 -3.80 -0.31
C THR A 126 -13.57 -3.36 -0.69
N LYS A 127 -14.25 -2.61 0.19
CA LYS A 127 -15.59 -2.07 -0.05
C LYS A 127 -15.64 -1.20 -1.30
N TYR A 128 -14.68 -0.30 -1.44
CA TYR A 128 -14.60 0.60 -2.58
C TYR A 128 -14.39 -0.16 -3.90
N LEU A 129 -13.44 -1.10 -3.93
CA LEU A 129 -13.15 -1.88 -5.14
C LEU A 129 -14.30 -2.81 -5.52
N GLN A 130 -15.02 -3.38 -4.54
CA GLN A 130 -16.24 -4.15 -4.79
C GLN A 130 -17.31 -3.31 -5.48
N GLN A 131 -17.53 -2.07 -5.02
CA GLN A 131 -18.48 -1.14 -5.65
C GLN A 131 -18.06 -0.76 -7.07
N GLU A 132 -16.76 -0.55 -7.33
CA GLU A 132 -16.26 -0.29 -8.68
C GLU A 132 -16.44 -1.50 -9.60
N LEU A 133 -16.19 -2.71 -9.09
CA LEU A 133 -16.41 -3.94 -9.84
C LEU A 133 -17.89 -4.16 -10.18
N GLU A 134 -18.80 -3.90 -9.25
CA GLU A 134 -20.25 -3.95 -9.49
C GLU A 134 -20.68 -2.97 -10.59
N LYS A 135 -20.19 -1.73 -10.54
CA LYS A 135 -20.48 -0.73 -11.59
C LYS A 135 -19.99 -1.19 -12.96
N ILE A 136 -18.80 -1.78 -13.03
CA ILE A 136 -18.24 -2.30 -14.29
C ILE A 136 -19.10 -3.46 -14.81
N LYS A 137 -19.48 -4.40 -13.94
CA LYS A 137 -20.33 -5.54 -14.30
C LYS A 137 -21.74 -5.11 -14.72
N ALA A 138 -22.28 -4.03 -14.18
CA ALA A 138 -23.59 -3.50 -14.55
C ALA A 138 -23.60 -2.73 -15.88
N GLN A 139 -22.42 -2.33 -16.39
CA GLN A 139 -22.26 -1.60 -17.65
C GLN A 139 -21.94 -2.51 -18.85
N ASN A 140 -21.59 -3.77 -18.60
CA ASN A 140 -21.34 -4.80 -19.61
C ASN A 140 -22.56 -5.72 -19.75
#